data_AF-A0AAN7GLL8-F1
#
_entry.id   AF-A0AAN7GLL8-F1
#
_cell.length_a   1.000
_cell.length_b   1.000
_cell.length_c   1.000
_cell.angle_alpha   90.00
_cell.angle_beta   90.00
_cell.angle_gamma   90.00
#
_symmetry.space_group_name_H-M   'P 1'
#
loop_
_entity.id
_entity.type
_entity.pdbx_description
1 polymer ?
#
loop_
_entity_poly.entity_id
_entity_poly.type
_entity_poly.pdbx_seq_one_letter_code
_entity_poly.pdbx_strand_id
1 'polypeptide(L)'
;MEAMGGTTHQSQCPCTPPSRMPLTGSPPVPASKSTTSTPPSPPTSPTSPLRVAPSTRSSSADVASPCSAAATSLMSKAYSVLTPRRRAAMNRFRQRYMYYYYCYDSIRYPVPPPECVIDLAKRARYHDTGRLKFGSSHRRRPRRTAAAPSYYVNADIGADNM
;
A
#
# COMPACT_ATOMS: atom_id res chain seq x y z
N MET A 1 10.82 4.91 67.24
CA MET A 1 9.96 5.71 66.33
C MET A 1 10.59 5.63 64.95
N GLU A 2 10.27 4.56 64.22
CA GLU A 2 10.69 4.37 62.83
C GLU A 2 9.69 5.08 61.90
N ALA A 3 10.19 5.92 61.01
CA ALA A 3 9.39 6.52 59.94
C ALA A 3 9.75 5.83 58.62
N MET A 4 8.80 5.02 58.14
CA MET A 4 8.79 4.42 56.81
C MET A 4 8.57 5.50 55.75
N GLY A 5 9.62 5.84 54.99
CA GLY A 5 9.52 6.64 53.76
C GLY A 5 9.45 5.73 52.54
N GLY A 6 8.26 5.61 51.94
CA GLY A 6 8.01 4.76 50.78
C GLY A 6 8.61 5.32 49.49
N THR A 7 9.51 4.55 48.87
CA THR A 7 10.08 4.83 47.56
C THR A 7 9.04 4.57 46.46
N THR A 8 8.73 5.60 45.67
CA THR A 8 7.83 5.51 44.52
C THR A 8 8.50 4.73 43.38
N HIS A 9 7.94 3.56 43.03
CA HIS A 9 8.37 2.78 41.88
C HIS A 9 7.90 3.46 40.58
N GLN A 10 8.84 4.04 39.83
CA GLN A 10 8.61 4.54 38.48
C GLN A 10 8.50 3.35 37.52
N SER A 11 7.28 2.92 37.20
CA SER A 11 7.02 1.88 36.20
C SER A 11 7.19 2.45 34.79
N GLN A 12 8.39 2.32 34.25
CA GLN A 12 8.63 2.50 32.82
C GLN A 12 7.97 1.32 32.07
N CYS A 13 6.90 1.58 31.34
CA CYS A 13 6.35 0.61 30.39
C CYS A 13 7.19 0.65 29.10
N PRO A 14 7.85 -0.44 28.69
CA PRO A 14 8.54 -0.50 27.41
C PRO A 14 7.51 -0.64 26.29
N CYS A 15 7.54 0.31 25.35
CA CYS A 15 6.88 0.16 24.05
C CYS A 15 7.73 -0.77 23.18
N THR A 16 7.60 -2.08 23.39
CA THR A 16 8.21 -3.08 22.50
C THR A 16 7.43 -3.15 21.19
N PRO A 17 8.08 -3.07 20.01
CA PRO A 17 7.40 -3.28 18.74
C PRO A 17 6.89 -4.73 18.63
N PRO A 18 5.75 -4.99 17.97
CA PRO A 18 5.23 -6.34 17.83
C PRO A 18 6.19 -7.21 17.02
N SER A 19 6.52 -8.38 17.58
CA SER A 19 7.33 -9.41 16.96
C SER A 19 6.62 -9.99 15.73
N ARG A 20 7.40 -10.25 14.68
CA ARG A 20 6.99 -10.76 13.37
C ARG A 20 6.43 -12.19 13.51
N MET A 21 5.12 -12.36 13.35
CA MET A 21 4.49 -13.68 13.34
C MET A 21 4.95 -14.51 12.13
N PRO A 22 5.24 -15.81 12.29
CA PRO A 22 5.49 -16.72 11.17
C PRO A 22 4.17 -17.09 10.46
N LEU A 23 4.24 -17.15 9.13
CA LEU A 23 3.13 -17.56 8.26
C LEU A 23 2.92 -19.08 8.40
N THR A 24 1.85 -19.50 9.07
CA THR A 24 1.40 -20.89 9.08
C THR A 24 0.45 -21.14 7.91
N GLY A 25 0.68 -22.26 7.23
CA GLY A 25 0.06 -22.64 5.96
C GLY A 25 -1.44 -22.92 6.05
N SER A 26 -2.13 -22.62 4.96
CA SER A 26 -3.53 -22.99 4.75
C SER A 26 -3.66 -24.45 4.29
N PRO A 27 -4.64 -25.21 4.80
CA PRO A 27 -4.96 -26.56 4.30
C PRO A 27 -5.71 -26.50 2.94
N PRO A 28 -5.67 -27.60 2.15
CA PRO A 28 -6.31 -27.66 0.84
C PRO A 28 -7.82 -27.86 0.96
N VAL A 29 -8.59 -27.19 0.09
CA VAL A 29 -10.04 -27.39 -0.04
C VAL A 29 -10.33 -28.05 -1.40
N PRO A 30 -11.15 -29.13 -1.44
CA PRO A 30 -11.37 -29.91 -2.65
C PRO A 30 -12.29 -29.24 -3.67
N ALA A 31 -12.07 -29.62 -4.94
CA ALA A 31 -12.85 -29.24 -6.10
C ALA A 31 -14.28 -29.79 -6.05
N SER A 32 -15.25 -29.02 -6.54
CA SER A 32 -16.58 -29.51 -6.92
C SER A 32 -17.15 -28.68 -8.08
N LYS A 33 -17.93 -29.37 -8.90
CA LYS A 33 -18.12 -29.19 -10.34
C LYS A 33 -19.25 -28.20 -10.70
N SER A 34 -19.16 -27.75 -11.95
CA SER A 34 -20.10 -26.98 -12.77
C SER A 34 -21.54 -27.52 -12.84
N THR A 35 -22.54 -26.65 -12.86
CA THR A 35 -23.78 -26.83 -13.64
C THR A 35 -24.37 -25.45 -14.02
N THR A 36 -24.96 -25.40 -15.23
CA THR A 36 -25.23 -24.22 -16.08
C THR A 36 -26.73 -23.87 -16.14
N SER A 37 -27.05 -22.56 -16.18
CA SER A 37 -28.25 -21.89 -16.78
C SER A 37 -29.64 -22.16 -16.12
N THR A 38 -30.67 -21.31 -16.04
CA THR A 38 -31.19 -20.10 -16.73
C THR A 38 -32.25 -19.43 -15.80
N PRO A 39 -32.60 -18.12 -15.88
CA PRO A 39 -33.51 -17.46 -14.94
C PRO A 39 -35.00 -17.50 -15.34
N PRO A 40 -35.92 -17.25 -14.38
CA PRO A 40 -36.98 -16.28 -14.64
C PRO A 40 -37.24 -15.25 -13.50
N SER A 41 -37.87 -14.16 -13.94
CA SER A 41 -38.20 -12.84 -13.36
C SER A 41 -38.99 -12.79 -12.02
N PRO A 42 -39.17 -11.60 -11.41
CA PRO A 42 -39.38 -11.42 -9.98
C PRO A 42 -40.85 -11.31 -9.55
N PRO A 43 -41.18 -11.64 -8.30
CA PRO A 43 -42.37 -11.11 -7.64
C PRO A 43 -42.06 -9.83 -6.86
N THR A 44 -42.79 -8.78 -7.22
CA THR A 44 -43.03 -7.55 -6.45
C THR A 44 -43.73 -7.86 -5.13
N SER A 45 -43.28 -7.28 -3.99
CA SER A 45 -44.04 -6.83 -2.80
C SER A 45 -43.06 -6.50 -1.64
N PRO A 46 -43.50 -5.82 -0.56
CA PRO A 46 -43.48 -4.38 -0.40
C PRO A 46 -42.31 -3.90 0.49
N THR A 47 -41.95 -2.65 0.28
CA THR A 47 -40.99 -1.86 1.04
C THR A 47 -41.32 -1.82 2.53
N SER A 48 -40.69 -2.70 3.31
CA SER A 48 -40.53 -2.51 4.76
C SER A 48 -39.39 -1.50 4.99
N PRO A 49 -39.60 -0.41 5.75
CA PRO A 49 -38.47 0.41 6.17
C PRO A 49 -37.66 -0.41 7.16
N LEU A 50 -36.51 -0.93 6.71
CA LEU A 50 -35.44 -1.31 7.62
C LEU A 50 -35.11 -0.06 8.42
N ARG A 51 -35.56 -0.07 9.67
CA ARG A 51 -35.18 0.85 10.73
C ARG A 51 -33.66 0.76 10.82
N VAL A 52 -32.94 1.66 10.14
CA VAL A 52 -31.51 1.84 10.37
C VAL A 52 -31.42 2.37 11.79
N ALA A 53 -31.20 1.47 12.74
CA ALA A 53 -30.71 1.86 14.05
C ALA A 53 -29.43 2.68 13.81
N PRO A 54 -29.26 3.85 14.42
CA PRO A 54 -27.95 4.46 14.44
C PRO A 54 -27.04 3.46 15.17
N SER A 55 -26.19 2.77 14.41
CA SER A 55 -25.04 2.06 14.97
C SER A 55 -24.11 3.13 15.52
N THR A 56 -24.44 3.67 16.69
CA THR A 56 -23.49 4.31 17.57
C THR A 56 -22.57 3.22 18.10
N ARG A 57 -21.73 2.66 17.22
CA ARG A 57 -20.45 2.10 17.66
C ARG A 57 -19.49 3.27 17.83
N SER A 58 -19.88 4.17 18.73
CA SER A 58 -18.97 5.07 19.42
C SER A 58 -18.35 4.23 20.53
N SER A 59 -17.50 3.26 20.17
CA SER A 59 -16.74 2.49 21.13
C SER A 59 -15.46 3.27 21.44
N SER A 60 -15.48 3.91 22.62
CA SER A 60 -14.34 4.49 23.35
C SER A 60 -13.54 5.55 22.60
N ALA A 61 -14.08 6.77 22.51
CA ALA A 61 -13.24 7.91 22.85
C ALA A 61 -12.94 7.84 24.36
N ASP A 62 -11.72 8.20 24.72
CA ASP A 62 -11.33 8.59 26.08
C ASP A 62 -11.07 7.47 27.09
N VAL A 63 -10.26 6.48 26.71
CA VAL A 63 -9.24 5.99 27.65
C VAL A 63 -7.94 6.63 27.22
N ALA A 64 -7.30 7.39 28.12
CA ALA A 64 -6.04 8.11 27.91
C ALA A 64 -4.90 7.14 27.55
N SER A 65 -4.93 6.64 26.32
CA SER A 65 -3.85 5.87 25.75
C SER A 65 -2.62 6.77 25.69
N PRO A 66 -1.42 6.30 26.04
CA PRO A 66 -0.18 7.06 25.88
C PRO A 66 0.04 7.51 24.42
N CYS A 67 -0.64 6.87 23.45
CA CYS A 67 -0.65 7.30 22.06
C CYS A 67 -1.47 8.57 21.80
N SER A 68 -2.42 8.95 22.68
CA SER A 68 -3.29 10.12 22.50
C SER A 68 -2.49 11.44 22.52
N ALA A 69 -1.58 11.61 23.48
CA ALA A 69 -0.70 12.77 23.56
C ALA A 69 0.24 12.87 22.34
N ALA A 70 0.81 11.74 21.91
CA ALA A 70 1.63 11.68 20.71
C ALA A 70 0.84 12.00 19.43
N ALA A 71 -0.40 11.50 19.32
CA ALA A 71 -1.30 11.80 18.20
C ALA A 71 -1.63 13.29 18.12
N THR A 72 -1.95 13.93 19.24
CA THR A 72 -2.19 15.39 19.30
C THR A 72 -0.95 16.18 18.87
N SER A 73 0.25 15.75 19.30
CA SER A 73 1.51 16.36 18.86
C SER A 73 1.78 16.18 17.36
N LEU A 74 1.38 15.05 16.77
CA LEU A 74 1.50 14.84 15.32
C LEU A 74 0.49 15.67 14.52
N MET A 75 -0.75 15.79 15.03
CA MET A 75 -1.83 16.55 14.38
C MET A 75 -1.54 18.05 14.33
N SER A 76 -0.86 18.61 15.33
CA SER A 76 -0.53 20.04 15.39
C SER A 76 0.60 20.49 14.45
N LYS A 77 1.34 19.55 13.85
CA LYS A 77 2.49 19.87 13.00
C LYS A 77 2.10 20.18 11.57
N ALA A 78 2.87 21.03 10.89
CA ALA A 78 2.61 21.45 9.51
C ALA A 78 2.65 20.33 8.43
N TYR A 79 3.02 19.10 8.80
CA TYR A 79 2.97 17.93 7.93
C TYR A 79 1.72 17.07 8.15
N SER A 80 0.90 17.35 9.16
CA SER A 80 -0.36 16.64 9.40
C SER A 80 -1.36 16.86 8.26
N VAL A 81 -1.31 18.04 7.62
CA VAL A 81 -2.17 18.39 6.49
C VAL A 81 -1.37 18.45 5.19
N LEU A 82 -1.89 17.78 4.16
CA LEU A 82 -1.36 17.88 2.80
C LEU A 82 -1.79 19.19 2.16
N THR A 83 -0.85 20.12 2.03
CA THR A 83 -1.05 21.38 1.31
C THR A 83 -1.42 21.14 -0.17
N PRO A 84 -2.11 22.08 -0.84
CA PRO A 84 -2.46 21.94 -2.25
C PRO A 84 -1.25 21.67 -3.16
N ARG A 85 -0.11 22.34 -2.89
CA ARG A 85 1.15 22.11 -3.60
C ARG A 85 1.68 20.69 -3.42
N ARG A 86 1.65 20.15 -2.20
CA ARG A 86 2.05 18.75 -1.91
C ARG A 86 1.11 17.76 -2.59
N ARG A 87 -0.20 18.00 -2.54
CA ARG A 87 -1.23 17.17 -3.22
C ARG A 87 -1.02 17.15 -4.74
N ALA A 88 -0.75 18.30 -5.35
CA ALA A 88 -0.45 18.39 -6.78
C ALA A 88 0.86 17.67 -7.15
N ALA A 89 1.90 17.75 -6.31
CA ALA A 89 3.15 17.01 -6.52
C ALA A 89 2.93 15.50 -6.41
N MET A 90 2.23 15.02 -5.38
CA MET A 90 1.86 13.61 -5.23
C MET A 90 1.04 13.09 -6.41
N ASN A 91 0.09 13.89 -6.91
CA ASN A 91 -0.71 13.53 -8.08
C ASN A 91 0.15 13.44 -9.34
N ARG A 92 1.05 14.40 -9.58
CA ARG A 92 1.99 14.36 -10.72
C ARG A 92 2.89 13.14 -10.66
N PHE A 93 3.41 12.80 -9.48
CA PHE A 93 4.23 11.61 -9.30
C PHE A 93 3.44 10.34 -9.63
N ARG A 94 2.25 10.17 -9.04
CA ARG A 94 1.40 8.99 -9.25
C ARG A 94 1.04 8.79 -10.71
N GLN A 95 0.78 9.87 -11.44
CA GLN A 95 0.41 9.80 -12.84
C GLN A 95 1.56 9.42 -13.78
N ARG A 96 2.81 9.64 -13.39
CA ARG A 96 3.98 9.45 -14.26
C ARG A 96 4.84 8.25 -13.90
N TYR A 97 4.98 7.97 -12.61
CA TYR A 97 5.97 7.01 -12.10
C TYR A 97 5.34 5.81 -11.39
N MET A 98 4.05 5.88 -11.04
CA MET A 98 3.41 4.76 -10.36
C MET A 98 3.09 3.66 -11.37
N TYR A 99 3.62 2.47 -11.09
CA TYR A 99 3.57 1.36 -12.02
C TYR A 99 2.22 0.60 -12.01
N TYR A 100 1.58 0.55 -10.85
CA TYR A 100 0.41 -0.27 -10.60
C TYR A 100 -0.55 0.44 -9.65
N TYR A 101 -1.85 0.37 -9.94
CA TYR A 101 -2.92 0.86 -9.06
C TYR A 101 -4.02 -0.18 -8.92
N TYR A 102 -4.21 -0.69 -7.71
CA TYR A 102 -5.11 -1.80 -7.46
C TYR A 102 -6.59 -1.46 -7.71
N CYS A 103 -7.03 -0.22 -7.49
CA CYS A 103 -8.43 0.16 -7.73
C CYS A 103 -8.86 0.06 -9.21
N TYR A 104 -7.91 -0.03 -10.16
CA TYR A 104 -8.22 -0.25 -11.58
C TYR A 104 -7.93 -1.68 -12.04
N ASP A 105 -7.49 -2.57 -11.14
CA ASP A 105 -7.27 -3.98 -11.43
C ASP A 105 -8.59 -4.75 -11.35
N SER A 106 -9.33 -4.77 -12.46
CA SER A 106 -10.60 -5.48 -12.56
C SER A 106 -10.44 -6.99 -12.73
N ILE A 107 -9.23 -7.47 -13.04
CA ILE A 107 -8.95 -8.91 -13.10
C ILE A 107 -8.93 -9.48 -11.68
N ARG A 108 -8.30 -8.76 -10.75
CA ARG A 108 -8.22 -9.18 -9.34
C ARG A 108 -9.44 -8.76 -8.53
N TYR A 109 -9.95 -7.56 -8.78
CA TYR A 109 -11.08 -6.98 -8.07
C TYR A 109 -12.17 -6.57 -9.07
N PRO A 110 -13.01 -7.52 -9.54
CA PRO A 110 -14.10 -7.21 -10.47
C PRO A 110 -15.07 -6.17 -9.90
N VAL A 111 -15.28 -6.21 -8.58
CA VAL A 111 -15.97 -5.18 -7.81
C VAL A 111 -14.90 -4.34 -7.11
N PRO A 112 -14.82 -3.03 -7.37
CA PRO A 112 -13.82 -2.18 -6.73
C PRO A 112 -14.08 -2.12 -5.21
N PRO A 113 -13.03 -2.15 -4.39
CA PRO A 113 -13.15 -1.95 -2.95
C PRO A 113 -13.85 -0.62 -2.59
N PRO A 114 -14.60 -0.55 -1.48
CA PRO A 114 -15.42 0.63 -1.15
C PRO A 114 -14.60 1.89 -0.86
N GLU A 115 -13.31 1.79 -0.58
CA GLU A 115 -12.42 2.94 -0.42
C GLU A 115 -11.94 3.53 -1.76
N CYS A 116 -12.15 2.81 -2.87
CA CYS A 116 -11.70 3.24 -4.18
C CYS A 116 -12.66 4.25 -4.81
N VAL A 117 -12.19 5.49 -4.96
CA VAL A 117 -12.86 6.51 -5.79
C VAL A 117 -12.39 6.37 -7.23
N ILE A 118 -13.24 5.80 -8.09
CA ILE A 118 -12.92 5.53 -9.50
C ILE A 118 -12.99 6.83 -10.31
N ASP A 119 -11.84 7.27 -10.82
CA ASP A 119 -11.72 8.43 -11.72
C ASP A 119 -11.50 7.92 -13.15
N LEU A 120 -12.45 8.22 -14.04
CA LEU A 120 -12.44 7.74 -15.43
C LEU A 120 -11.20 8.24 -16.20
N ALA A 121 -10.71 9.45 -15.93
CA ALA A 121 -9.51 9.99 -16.57
C ALA A 121 -8.24 9.29 -16.10
N LYS A 122 -8.22 8.80 -14.86
CA LYS A 122 -7.15 7.92 -14.38
C LYS A 122 -7.31 6.52 -14.97
N ARG A 123 -8.51 5.92 -14.94
CA ARG A 123 -8.81 4.59 -15.50
C ARG A 123 -8.35 4.45 -16.94
N ALA A 124 -8.59 5.47 -17.78
CA ALA A 124 -8.17 5.46 -19.18
C ALA A 124 -6.65 5.18 -19.37
N ARG A 125 -5.81 5.56 -18.41
CA ARG A 125 -4.35 5.39 -18.46
C ARG A 125 -3.87 4.02 -17.97
N TYR A 126 -4.70 3.22 -17.31
CA TYR A 126 -4.36 1.89 -16.81
C TYR A 126 -5.00 0.81 -17.67
N HIS A 127 -4.33 -0.34 -17.77
CA HIS A 127 -4.92 -1.58 -18.27
C HIS A 127 -5.90 -2.15 -17.23
N ASP A 128 -6.72 -3.12 -17.64
CA ASP A 128 -7.63 -3.84 -16.73
C ASP A 128 -6.87 -4.67 -15.67
N THR A 129 -5.57 -4.91 -15.87
CA THR A 129 -4.64 -5.46 -14.87
C THR A 129 -4.21 -4.43 -13.81
N GLY A 130 -4.67 -3.17 -13.88
CA GLY A 130 -4.21 -2.07 -13.02
C GLY A 130 -2.79 -1.56 -13.31
N ARG A 131 -2.08 -2.09 -14.33
CA ARG A 131 -0.76 -1.59 -14.77
C ARG A 131 -0.89 -0.38 -15.70
N LEU A 132 0.05 0.55 -15.61
CA LEU A 132 0.04 1.76 -16.44
C LEU A 132 0.32 1.42 -17.92
N LYS A 133 -0.51 1.94 -18.84
CA LYS A 133 -0.37 1.75 -20.30
C LYS A 133 0.87 2.44 -20.86
N PHE A 134 1.21 3.60 -20.31
CA PHE A 134 2.29 4.46 -20.78
C PHE A 134 3.41 4.50 -19.74
N GLY A 135 4.55 3.90 -20.04
CA GLY A 135 5.64 3.75 -19.05
C GLY A 135 6.49 2.50 -19.24
N SER A 136 6.04 1.54 -20.06
CA SER A 136 6.86 0.44 -20.55
C SER A 136 7.88 0.88 -21.63
N SER A 137 8.13 2.19 -21.74
CA SER A 137 9.19 2.77 -22.56
C SER A 137 10.48 2.91 -21.75
N HIS A 138 10.89 1.85 -21.04
CA HIS A 138 12.29 1.49 -21.11
C HIS A 138 12.50 0.94 -22.53
N ARG A 139 12.45 1.84 -23.52
CA ARG A 139 13.06 1.59 -24.82
C ARG A 139 14.46 1.16 -24.46
N ARG A 140 14.71 -0.15 -24.55
CA ARG A 140 16.05 -0.70 -24.52
C ARG A 140 16.77 0.16 -25.56
N ARG A 141 17.61 1.10 -25.11
CA ARG A 141 18.56 1.71 -26.02
C ARG A 141 19.22 0.50 -26.67
N PRO A 142 19.10 0.30 -28.00
CA PRO A 142 19.85 -0.78 -28.62
C PRO A 142 21.29 -0.56 -28.17
N ARG A 143 21.84 -1.53 -27.44
CA ARG A 143 23.27 -1.54 -27.15
C ARG A 143 23.90 -1.43 -28.53
N ARG A 144 24.48 -0.26 -28.85
CA ARG A 144 25.41 -0.18 -29.95
C ARG A 144 26.47 -1.21 -29.60
N THR A 145 26.43 -2.36 -30.28
CA THR A 145 27.53 -3.30 -30.34
C THR A 145 28.68 -2.51 -30.95
N ALA A 146 29.46 -1.86 -30.08
CA ALA A 146 30.76 -1.37 -30.45
C ALA A 146 31.56 -2.63 -30.74
N ALA A 147 31.75 -2.92 -32.03
CA ALA A 147 32.82 -3.80 -32.45
C ALA A 147 34.10 -3.24 -31.83
N ALA A 148 34.70 -3.98 -30.89
CA ALA A 148 35.97 -3.61 -30.31
C ALA A 148 37.03 -3.66 -31.42
N PRO A 149 37.85 -2.61 -31.62
CA PRO A 149 39.06 -2.77 -32.41
C PRO A 149 40.03 -3.60 -31.59
N SER A 150 40.43 -4.76 -32.12
CA SER A 150 41.50 -5.58 -31.56
C SER A 150 42.82 -4.82 -31.66
N TYR A 151 43.34 -4.35 -30.54
CA TYR A 151 44.76 -4.05 -30.43
C TYR A 151 45.38 -5.16 -29.56
N TYR A 152 46.38 -5.85 -30.12
CA TYR A 152 47.21 -6.78 -29.38
C TYR A 152 47.89 -6.04 -28.22
N VAL A 153 47.77 -6.60 -27.02
CA VAL A 153 48.55 -6.25 -25.84
C VAL A 153 49.84 -7.06 -25.92
N ASN A 154 50.99 -6.41 -26.08
CA ASN A 154 52.27 -6.96 -25.65
C ASN A 154 52.92 -5.90 -24.75
N ALA A 155 52.93 -6.19 -23.45
CA ALA A 155 53.68 -5.43 -22.45
C ALA A 155 54.67 -6.40 -21.82
N ASP A 156 55.83 -6.56 -22.47
CA ASP A 156 56.96 -7.28 -21.91
C ASP A 156 57.90 -6.28 -21.20
N ILE A 157 57.82 -6.32 -19.87
CA ILE A 157 58.93 -6.45 -18.92
C ILE A 157 60.12 -5.48 -19.08
N GLY A 158 60.17 -4.51 -18.15
CA GLY A 158 61.36 -4.15 -17.36
C GLY A 158 62.65 -3.83 -18.10
N ALA A 159 62.85 -2.55 -18.44
CA ALA A 159 64.19 -2.01 -18.63
C ALA A 159 64.77 -1.59 -17.27
N ASP A 160 65.70 -2.40 -16.76
CA ASP A 160 66.73 -1.95 -15.83
C ASP A 160 67.54 -0.80 -16.46
N ASN A 161 67.68 0.32 -15.75
CA ASN A 161 68.98 1.00 -15.70
C ASN A 161 69.11 1.98 -14.53
N MET A 162 70.23 1.80 -13.83
CA MET A 162 71.00 2.81 -13.13
C MET A 162 71.78 3.65 -14.14
#